data_AF-X1FKE5-F1
#
_entry.id   AF-X1FKE5-F1
#
_cell.length_a   1.000
_cell.length_b   1.000
_cell.length_c   1.000
_cell.angle_alpha   90.00
_cell.angle_beta   90.00
_cell.angle_gamma   90.00
#
_symmetry.space_group_name_H-M   'P 1'
#
loop_
_entity.id
_entity.type
_entity.pdbx_description
1 polymer ?
#
loop_
_entity_poly.entity_id
_entity_poly.type
_entity_poly.pdbx_seq_one_letter_code
_entity_poly.pdbx_strand_id
1 'polypeptide(L)'
;TLTGDIKIRALASDSALFQHLGDAITALTDVDEWEPVGDSVDDIIAACKDTVESWYSDMLIGQITHFVASAPAGWLELDGSTYAQGDYPELFDRLPAGWITGSDFTLPDVEDTFLSGVGSGGSVGATGGANTHVLTEAELPAHTHTYTFPVQGPTIGGAGPPLPAVSATTPGTPTSASGSDNAHENMPAYLALVLAVYAGRV
;
A
#
# COMPACT_ATOMS: atom_id res chain seq x y z
N THR A 1 19.12 -33.07 -16.08
CA THR A 1 19.72 -32.05 -15.18
C THR A 1 21.16 -31.86 -15.59
N LEU A 2 21.49 -30.67 -16.06
CA LEU A 2 22.86 -30.34 -16.48
C LEU A 2 23.80 -30.49 -15.28
N THR A 3 24.86 -31.28 -15.45
CA THR A 3 25.90 -31.46 -14.43
C THR A 3 27.07 -30.52 -14.73
N GLY A 4 27.26 -29.48 -13.92
CA GLY A 4 28.40 -28.56 -14.03
C GLY A 4 28.09 -27.14 -13.56
N ASP A 5 29.12 -26.30 -13.47
CA ASP A 5 28.96 -24.87 -13.18
C ASP A 5 28.24 -24.17 -14.34
N ILE A 6 27.03 -23.68 -14.12
CA ILE A 6 26.34 -22.80 -15.07
C ILE A 6 27.08 -21.45 -15.07
N LYS A 7 27.67 -21.09 -16.21
CA LYS A 7 28.36 -19.80 -16.40
C LYS A 7 27.52 -18.87 -17.27
N ILE A 8 26.84 -17.91 -16.64
CA ILE A 8 26.12 -16.85 -17.35
C ILE A 8 27.13 -15.81 -17.84
N ARG A 9 27.07 -15.45 -19.12
CA ARG A 9 27.92 -14.41 -19.72
C ARG A 9 27.07 -13.35 -20.37
N ALA A 10 27.18 -12.11 -19.88
CA ALA A 10 26.62 -10.95 -20.57
C ALA A 10 27.55 -10.58 -21.73
N LEU A 11 26.99 -10.51 -22.94
CA LEU A 11 27.68 -10.00 -24.12
C LEU A 11 27.24 -8.56 -24.34
N ALA A 12 28.16 -7.62 -24.09
CA ALA A 12 27.98 -6.22 -24.49
C ALA A 12 28.57 -6.05 -25.89
N SER A 13 27.78 -5.52 -26.81
CA SER A 13 28.20 -5.19 -28.17
C SER A 13 27.77 -3.78 -28.51
N ASP A 14 28.54 -3.12 -29.37
CA ASP A 14 28.16 -1.83 -29.94
C ASP A 14 26.84 -1.97 -30.72
N SER A 15 25.95 -0.97 -30.63
CA SER A 15 24.66 -1.02 -31.31
C SER A 15 24.79 -1.13 -32.83
N ALA A 16 25.90 -0.67 -33.42
CA ALA A 16 26.20 -0.84 -34.83
C ALA A 16 26.48 -2.31 -35.22
N LEU A 17 26.87 -3.15 -34.25
CA LEU A 17 27.15 -4.57 -34.46
C LEU A 17 25.93 -5.45 -34.16
N PHE A 18 24.81 -4.87 -33.71
CA PHE A 18 23.64 -5.63 -33.28
C PHE A 18 23.01 -6.45 -34.40
N GLN A 19 23.04 -5.96 -35.64
CA GLN A 19 22.59 -6.71 -36.81
C GLN A 19 23.42 -7.99 -37.04
N HIS A 20 24.74 -7.91 -36.83
CA HIS A 20 25.66 -9.04 -36.99
C HIS A 20 25.61 -10.00 -35.79
N LEU A 21 25.32 -9.46 -34.59
CA LEU A 21 25.06 -10.27 -33.41
C LEU A 21 23.75 -11.06 -33.57
N GLY A 22 22.71 -10.44 -34.13
CA GLY A 22 21.45 -11.09 -34.48
C GLY A 22 21.67 -12.23 -35.48
N ASP A 23 22.46 -12.00 -36.53
CA ASP A 23 22.81 -13.05 -37.50
C ASP A 23 23.57 -14.21 -36.83
N ALA A 24 24.54 -13.92 -35.97
CA ALA A 24 25.32 -14.93 -35.25
C ALA A 24 24.47 -15.73 -34.22
N ILE A 25 23.55 -15.06 -33.53
CA ILE A 25 22.59 -15.73 -32.63
C ILE A 25 21.59 -16.57 -33.43
N THR A 26 21.17 -16.10 -34.62
CA THR A 26 20.28 -16.85 -35.51
C THR A 26 20.97 -18.09 -36.06
N ALA A 27 22.25 -18.00 -36.43
CA ALA A 27 23.07 -19.16 -36.79
C ALA A 27 23.18 -20.16 -35.63
N LEU A 28 23.34 -19.67 -34.40
CA LEU A 28 23.24 -20.49 -33.17
C LEU A 28 21.84 -21.07 -32.92
N THR A 29 20.79 -20.74 -33.68
CA THR A 29 19.50 -21.45 -33.61
C THR A 29 19.33 -22.50 -34.71
N ASP A 30 20.23 -22.54 -35.69
CA ASP A 30 20.20 -23.52 -36.77
C ASP A 30 20.76 -24.86 -36.28
N VAL A 31 19.89 -25.87 -36.20
CA VAL A 31 20.20 -27.20 -35.65
C VAL A 31 21.33 -27.88 -36.42
N ASP A 32 21.52 -27.53 -37.70
CA ASP A 32 22.56 -28.10 -38.55
C ASP A 32 23.96 -27.58 -38.18
N GLU A 33 24.06 -26.49 -37.42
CA GLU A 33 25.32 -25.95 -36.87
C GLU A 33 25.66 -26.51 -35.47
N TRP A 34 24.75 -27.24 -34.82
CA TRP A 34 25.00 -27.83 -33.50
C TRP A 34 25.63 -29.21 -33.61
N GLU A 35 26.82 -29.39 -33.05
CA GLU A 35 27.29 -30.73 -32.69
C GLU A 35 26.64 -31.16 -31.36
N PRO A 36 25.98 -32.33 -31.28
CA PRO A 36 25.36 -32.79 -30.04
C PRO A 36 26.43 -33.06 -28.97
N VAL A 37 26.50 -32.21 -27.94
CA VAL A 37 27.36 -32.40 -26.77
C VAL A 37 26.52 -32.92 -25.61
N GLY A 38 26.01 -34.15 -25.71
CA GLY A 38 25.36 -34.87 -24.60
C GLY A 38 24.00 -34.34 -24.11
N ASP A 39 23.64 -33.10 -24.40
CA ASP A 39 22.38 -32.46 -23.98
C ASP A 39 21.34 -32.49 -25.13
N SER A 40 20.08 -32.68 -24.78
CA SER A 40 18.97 -32.63 -25.75
C SER A 40 18.45 -31.20 -25.96
N VAL A 41 17.71 -30.98 -27.04
CA VAL A 41 17.00 -29.70 -27.28
C VAL A 41 16.06 -29.36 -26.12
N ASP A 42 15.40 -30.35 -25.54
CA ASP A 42 14.51 -30.16 -24.38
C ASP A 42 15.28 -29.72 -23.13
N ASP A 43 16.49 -30.25 -22.91
CA ASP A 43 17.37 -29.82 -21.81
C ASP A 43 17.78 -28.35 -21.96
N ILE A 44 18.06 -27.91 -23.20
CA ILE A 44 18.42 -26.52 -23.49
C ILE A 44 17.21 -25.59 -23.31
N ILE A 45 16.03 -25.97 -23.79
CA ILE A 45 14.80 -25.19 -23.59
C ILE A 45 14.49 -25.04 -22.10
N ALA A 46 14.61 -26.12 -21.32
CA ALA A 46 14.41 -26.09 -19.88
C ALA A 46 15.44 -25.16 -19.20
N ALA A 47 16.73 -25.29 -19.51
CA ALA A 47 17.78 -24.46 -18.93
C ALA A 47 17.64 -22.96 -19.29
N CYS A 48 17.26 -22.65 -20.53
CA CYS A 48 16.97 -21.27 -20.94
C CYS A 48 15.76 -20.71 -20.18
N LYS A 49 14.69 -21.50 -20.04
CA LYS A 49 13.51 -21.10 -19.27
C LYS A 49 13.87 -20.83 -17.81
N ASP A 50 14.58 -21.75 -17.15
CA ASP A 50 15.01 -21.60 -15.76
C ASP A 50 15.92 -20.37 -15.57
N THR A 51 16.81 -20.10 -16.54
CA THR A 51 17.70 -18.93 -16.50
C THR A 51 16.90 -17.64 -16.60
N VAL A 52 15.94 -17.57 -17.53
CA VAL A 52 15.10 -16.39 -17.72
C VAL A 52 14.19 -16.18 -16.49
N GLU A 53 13.56 -17.25 -15.99
CA GLU A 53 12.70 -17.20 -14.81
C GLU A 53 13.49 -16.75 -13.58
N SER A 54 14.71 -17.25 -13.36
CA SER A 54 15.59 -16.83 -12.26
C SER A 54 15.92 -15.33 -12.29
N TRP A 55 16.22 -14.78 -13.47
CA TRP A 55 16.53 -13.34 -13.59
C TRP A 55 15.33 -12.47 -13.24
N TYR A 56 14.14 -12.85 -13.71
CA TYR A 56 12.94 -12.11 -13.43
C TYR A 56 12.45 -12.32 -12.00
N SER A 57 12.55 -13.54 -11.45
CA SER A 57 12.11 -13.85 -10.09
C SER A 57 12.91 -13.08 -9.05
N ASP A 58 14.24 -12.98 -9.20
CA ASP A 58 15.09 -12.29 -8.22
C ASP A 58 14.79 -10.79 -8.16
N MET A 59 14.41 -10.17 -9.29
CA MET A 59 13.99 -8.77 -9.30
C MET A 59 12.66 -8.55 -8.57
N LEU A 60 11.81 -9.58 -8.51
CA LEU A 60 10.51 -9.50 -7.87
C LEU A 60 10.56 -9.74 -6.36
N ILE A 61 11.64 -10.30 -5.80
CA ILE A 61 11.71 -10.56 -4.36
C ILE A 61 11.51 -9.25 -3.58
N GLY A 62 10.53 -9.23 -2.68
CA GLY A 62 10.10 -8.02 -1.94
C GLY A 62 9.05 -7.17 -2.65
N GLN A 63 8.62 -7.52 -3.87
CA GLN A 63 7.47 -6.90 -4.53
C GLN A 63 6.18 -7.31 -3.82
N ILE A 64 5.29 -6.34 -3.60
CA ILE A 64 3.93 -6.57 -3.15
C ILE A 64 2.98 -6.50 -4.35
N THR A 65 2.05 -7.45 -4.45
CA THR A 65 0.98 -7.43 -5.45
C THR A 65 -0.35 -7.91 -4.87
N HIS A 66 -1.40 -7.84 -5.68
CA HIS A 66 -2.77 -8.17 -5.30
C HIS A 66 -3.23 -9.49 -5.94
N PHE A 67 -4.05 -10.25 -5.21
CA PHE A 67 -4.66 -11.50 -5.65
C PHE A 67 -6.17 -11.48 -5.35
N VAL A 68 -6.95 -12.07 -6.26
CA VAL A 68 -8.41 -12.23 -6.11
C VAL A 68 -8.78 -13.38 -5.16
N ALA A 69 -7.81 -14.19 -4.77
CA ALA A 69 -7.92 -15.36 -3.89
C ALA A 69 -6.60 -15.50 -3.11
N SER A 70 -6.44 -16.58 -2.36
CA SER A 70 -5.18 -16.87 -1.64
C SER A 70 -3.96 -16.80 -2.55
N ALA A 71 -2.88 -16.26 -2.01
CA ALA A 71 -1.64 -16.10 -2.75
C ALA A 71 -1.06 -17.48 -3.13
N PRO A 72 -0.54 -17.65 -4.36
CA PRO A 72 0.06 -18.91 -4.77
C PRO A 72 1.40 -19.14 -4.08
N ALA A 73 1.88 -20.39 -4.13
CA ALA A 73 3.23 -20.76 -3.72
C ALA A 73 4.31 -19.78 -4.26
N GLY A 74 5.29 -19.43 -3.42
CA GLY A 74 6.28 -18.40 -3.72
C GLY A 74 5.90 -16.99 -3.24
N TRP A 75 4.66 -16.80 -2.79
CA TRP A 75 4.17 -15.55 -2.22
C TRP A 75 3.77 -15.75 -0.75
N LEU A 76 4.03 -14.74 0.07
CA LEU A 76 3.65 -14.71 1.48
C LEU A 76 2.62 -13.61 1.68
N GLU A 77 1.45 -13.95 2.23
CA GLU A 77 0.39 -12.99 2.50
C GLU A 77 0.83 -11.99 3.58
N LEU A 78 0.37 -10.74 3.43
CA LEU A 78 0.65 -9.65 4.38
C LEU A 78 -0.40 -9.66 5.50
N ASP A 79 -0.39 -10.71 6.31
CA ASP A 79 -1.41 -11.05 7.32
C ASP A 79 -0.88 -10.99 8.77
N GLY A 80 0.31 -10.41 8.97
CA GLY A 80 0.95 -10.38 10.29
C GLY A 80 1.79 -11.62 10.60
N SER A 81 1.92 -12.59 9.69
CA SER A 81 2.71 -13.80 9.90
C SER A 81 4.21 -13.55 10.06
N THR A 82 4.85 -14.40 10.88
CA THR A 82 6.30 -14.39 11.13
C THR A 82 6.98 -15.56 10.42
N TYR A 83 8.13 -15.29 9.82
CA TYR A 83 8.93 -16.25 9.07
C TYR A 83 10.41 -16.18 9.47
N ALA A 84 11.15 -17.27 9.29
CA ALA A 84 12.57 -17.32 9.61
C ALA A 84 13.43 -16.83 8.43
N GLN A 85 14.53 -16.13 8.73
CA GLN A 85 15.56 -15.76 7.75
C GLN A 85 16.10 -16.99 7.00
N GLY A 86 16.18 -18.13 7.67
CA GLY A 86 16.69 -19.38 7.06
C GLY A 86 15.84 -19.87 5.89
N ASP A 87 14.53 -19.63 5.93
CA ASP A 87 13.59 -20.06 4.89
C ASP A 87 13.62 -19.10 3.69
N TYR A 88 13.66 -17.79 3.97
CA TYR A 88 13.60 -16.71 2.96
C TYR A 88 14.74 -15.67 3.11
N PRO A 89 16.01 -16.05 2.91
CA PRO A 89 17.14 -15.17 3.16
C PRO A 89 17.20 -13.98 2.18
N GLU A 90 16.88 -14.17 0.90
CA GLU A 90 16.87 -13.08 -0.08
C GLU A 90 15.77 -12.04 0.19
N LEU A 91 14.63 -12.48 0.71
CA LEU A 91 13.57 -11.57 1.14
C LEU A 91 14.03 -10.81 2.38
N PHE A 92 14.55 -11.52 3.39
CA PHE A 92 15.04 -10.94 4.64
C PHE A 92 16.01 -9.77 4.41
N ASP A 93 16.96 -9.93 3.49
CA ASP A 93 17.96 -8.89 3.17
C ASP A 93 17.36 -7.61 2.57
N ARG A 94 16.11 -7.66 2.08
CA ARG A 94 15.39 -6.52 1.46
C ARG A 94 14.36 -5.87 2.38
N LEU A 95 14.05 -6.48 3.52
CA LEU A 95 12.98 -6.00 4.38
C LEU A 95 13.40 -4.74 5.19
N PRO A 96 12.44 -3.85 5.50
CA PRO A 96 12.67 -2.76 6.43
C PRO A 96 13.10 -3.30 7.80
N ALA A 97 14.05 -2.63 8.45
CA ALA A 97 14.55 -3.05 9.77
C ALA A 97 13.44 -3.18 10.83
N GLY A 98 12.35 -2.39 10.70
CA GLY A 98 11.20 -2.47 11.61
C GLY A 98 10.39 -3.77 11.51
N TRP A 99 10.60 -4.57 10.46
CA TRP A 99 9.94 -5.87 10.26
C TRP A 99 10.82 -7.03 10.72
N ILE A 100 12.08 -6.78 11.07
CA ILE A 100 13.06 -7.80 11.44
C ILE A 100 13.18 -7.89 12.96
N THR A 101 13.11 -9.11 13.50
CA THR A 101 13.33 -9.43 14.91
C THR A 101 14.32 -10.57 15.04
N GLY A 102 15.60 -10.23 15.31
CA GLY A 102 16.65 -11.24 15.43
C GLY A 102 16.90 -11.96 14.10
N SER A 103 16.71 -13.28 14.08
CA SER A 103 16.82 -14.13 12.88
C SER A 103 15.49 -14.32 12.15
N ASP A 104 14.43 -13.63 12.57
CA ASP A 104 13.08 -13.78 12.03
C ASP A 104 12.59 -12.43 11.51
N PHE A 105 11.53 -12.45 10.71
CA PHE A 105 10.84 -11.25 10.26
C PHE A 105 9.33 -11.43 10.32
N THR A 106 8.61 -10.35 10.62
CA THR A 106 7.16 -10.32 10.68
C THR A 106 6.66 -9.39 9.58
N LEU A 107 5.84 -9.93 8.68
CA LEU A 107 5.17 -9.13 7.67
C LEU A 107 4.09 -8.26 8.32
N PRO A 108 3.81 -7.06 7.80
CA PRO A 108 2.69 -6.27 8.30
C PRO A 108 1.37 -6.98 8.02
N ASP A 109 0.42 -6.83 8.93
CA ASP A 109 -0.98 -7.09 8.66
C ASP A 109 -1.56 -5.89 7.91
N VAL A 110 -1.98 -6.11 6.66
CA VAL A 110 -2.58 -5.07 5.81
C VAL A 110 -4.06 -5.31 5.53
N GLU A 111 -4.70 -6.17 6.32
CA GLU A 111 -6.16 -6.27 6.30
C GLU A 111 -6.78 -4.90 6.63
N ASP A 112 -7.82 -4.53 5.86
CA ASP A 112 -8.46 -3.22 5.92
C ASP A 112 -7.50 -2.00 5.88
N THR A 113 -6.36 -2.13 5.19
CA THR A 113 -5.34 -1.08 5.07
C THR A 113 -5.21 -0.56 3.63
N PHE A 114 -5.12 0.76 3.47
CA PHE A 114 -4.83 1.39 2.19
C PHE A 114 -3.31 1.59 2.00
N LEU A 115 -2.77 1.13 0.87
CA LEU A 115 -1.36 1.35 0.54
C LEU A 115 -1.09 2.78 0.06
N SER A 116 -0.17 3.46 0.74
CA SER A 116 0.34 4.76 0.32
C SER A 116 1.80 4.65 -0.12
N GLY A 117 2.15 5.36 -1.20
CA GLY A 117 3.55 5.58 -1.54
C GLY A 117 4.29 6.35 -0.45
N VAL A 118 5.60 6.12 -0.32
CA VAL A 118 6.45 6.82 0.64
C VAL A 118 6.60 8.29 0.22
N GLY A 119 6.14 9.21 1.08
CA GLY A 119 6.30 10.66 0.90
C GLY A 119 7.46 11.24 1.69
N SER A 120 7.67 12.56 1.61
CA SER A 120 8.82 13.30 2.19
C SER A 120 8.91 13.31 3.74
N GLY A 121 8.03 12.58 4.44
CA GLY A 121 8.07 12.42 5.89
C GLY A 121 7.71 11.01 6.37
N GLY A 122 7.54 10.05 5.46
CA GLY A 122 7.25 8.66 5.79
C GLY A 122 8.48 7.78 5.64
N SER A 123 8.54 6.71 6.42
CA SER A 123 9.45 5.58 6.20
C SER A 123 8.69 4.42 5.56
N VAL A 124 9.40 3.55 4.84
CA VAL A 124 8.83 2.26 4.41
C VAL A 124 8.29 1.52 5.63
N GLY A 125 7.07 1.01 5.55
CA GLY A 125 6.41 0.29 6.64
C GLY A 125 5.75 1.16 7.70
N ALA A 126 5.72 2.49 7.54
CA ALA A 126 4.92 3.35 8.41
C ALA A 126 3.41 3.12 8.20
N THR A 127 2.64 3.09 9.29
CA THR A 127 1.18 2.93 9.28
C THR A 127 0.47 4.16 9.84
N GLY A 128 -0.81 4.33 9.53
CA GLY A 128 -1.65 5.40 10.03
C GLY A 128 -3.04 5.39 9.43
N GLY A 129 -3.85 6.40 9.78
CA GLY A 129 -5.26 6.49 9.35
C GLY A 129 -6.22 5.78 10.29
N ALA A 130 -7.51 5.85 9.96
CA ALA A 130 -8.58 5.20 10.71
C ALA A 130 -9.75 4.87 9.77
N ASN A 131 -10.22 3.63 9.83
CA ASN A 131 -11.36 3.16 9.03
C ASN A 131 -12.68 3.72 9.57
N THR A 132 -12.79 3.92 10.87
CA THR A 132 -13.91 4.64 11.49
C THR A 132 -13.41 5.85 12.26
N HIS A 133 -14.10 6.98 12.10
CA HIS A 133 -13.69 8.26 12.69
C HIS A 133 -14.84 8.96 13.43
N VAL A 134 -14.53 9.56 14.57
CA VAL A 134 -15.43 10.45 15.32
C VAL A 134 -14.96 11.88 15.09
N LEU A 135 -15.80 12.71 14.49
CA LEU A 135 -15.47 14.11 14.29
C LEU A 135 -15.27 14.83 15.62
N THR A 136 -14.14 15.52 15.74
CA THR A 136 -13.80 16.35 16.89
C THR A 136 -14.11 17.82 16.62
N GLU A 137 -14.23 18.62 17.68
CA GLU A 137 -14.43 20.08 17.54
C GLU A 137 -13.30 20.75 16.74
N ALA A 138 -12.07 20.25 16.86
CA ALA A 138 -10.92 20.76 16.11
C ALA A 138 -11.01 20.52 14.59
N GLU A 139 -11.84 19.57 14.16
CA GLU A 139 -12.07 19.25 12.75
C GLU A 139 -13.25 20.03 12.16
N LEU A 140 -13.99 20.78 12.99
CA LEU A 140 -15.07 21.64 12.53
C LEU A 140 -14.53 23.01 12.10
N PRO A 141 -14.94 23.53 10.92
CA PRO A 141 -14.64 24.90 10.55
C PRO A 141 -15.20 25.90 11.56
N ALA A 142 -14.42 26.95 11.86
CA ALA A 142 -14.86 28.05 12.70
C ALA A 142 -16.11 28.72 12.10
N HIS A 143 -17.17 28.84 12.90
CA HIS A 143 -18.43 29.44 12.49
C HIS A 143 -19.04 30.27 13.63
N THR A 144 -19.96 31.18 13.30
CA THR A 144 -20.67 32.02 14.28
C THR A 144 -22.17 32.02 14.01
N HIS A 145 -22.94 32.20 15.07
CA HIS A 145 -24.40 32.39 14.98
C HIS A 145 -24.76 33.79 15.44
N THR A 146 -25.65 34.45 14.71
CA THR A 146 -26.29 35.69 15.14
C THR A 146 -27.72 35.39 15.57
N TYR A 147 -28.09 35.87 16.75
CA TYR A 147 -29.46 35.77 17.26
C TYR A 147 -29.96 37.17 17.59
N THR A 148 -31.06 37.57 16.95
CA THR A 148 -31.74 38.83 17.27
C THR A 148 -32.91 38.52 18.19
N PHE A 149 -32.81 38.97 19.45
CA PHE A 149 -33.89 38.80 20.41
C PHE A 149 -35.15 39.55 19.94
N PRO A 150 -36.35 38.93 20.02
CA PRO A 150 -37.59 39.67 19.88
C PRO A 150 -37.74 40.56 21.11
N VAL A 151 -37.46 41.86 20.96
CA VAL A 151 -37.73 42.84 22.01
C VAL A 151 -39.25 42.98 22.14
N GLN A 152 -39.85 42.42 23.19
CA GLN A 152 -41.14 42.93 23.65
C GLN A 152 -40.88 44.29 24.28
N GLY A 153 -40.93 45.33 23.46
CA GLY A 153 -40.72 46.70 23.93
C GLY A 153 -41.82 47.08 24.94
N PRO A 154 -41.49 47.66 26.10
CA PRO A 154 -42.51 48.25 26.94
C PRO A 154 -43.24 49.33 26.13
N THR A 155 -44.57 49.32 26.13
CA THR A 155 -45.34 50.42 25.54
C THR A 155 -44.96 51.70 26.27
N ILE A 156 -44.34 52.66 25.57
CA ILE A 156 -44.08 53.98 26.15
C ILE A 156 -45.43 54.68 26.26
N GLY A 157 -45.94 54.78 27.49
CA GLY A 157 -47.12 55.59 27.78
C GLY A 157 -46.85 57.06 27.49
N GLY A 158 -47.79 57.74 26.84
CA GLY A 158 -47.78 59.20 26.74
C GLY A 158 -47.89 59.88 28.11
N ALA A 159 -47.80 61.21 28.14
CA ALA A 159 -47.80 61.99 29.38
C ALA A 159 -48.97 61.60 30.32
N GLY A 160 -48.64 61.00 31.46
CA GLY A 160 -49.59 60.43 32.42
C GLY A 160 -48.90 60.08 33.74
N PRO A 161 -49.63 59.58 34.75
CA PRO A 161 -49.03 59.17 36.03
C PRO A 161 -47.93 58.12 35.81
N PRO A 162 -46.89 58.09 36.66
CA PRO A 162 -45.72 57.25 36.45
C PRO A 162 -46.13 55.77 36.33
N LEU A 163 -45.79 55.15 35.20
CA LEU A 163 -45.95 53.72 35.00
C LEU A 163 -44.93 52.98 35.89
N PRO A 164 -45.26 51.78 36.42
CA PRO A 164 -44.31 50.97 37.16
C PRO A 164 -43.09 50.66 36.29
N ALA A 165 -41.89 50.81 36.85
CA ALA A 165 -40.65 50.47 36.18
C ALA A 165 -40.62 48.96 35.89
N VAL A 166 -40.55 48.59 34.62
CA VAL A 166 -40.36 47.20 34.21
C VAL A 166 -38.90 46.99 33.84
N SER A 167 -38.27 45.98 34.43
CA SER A 167 -36.93 45.54 34.04
C SER A 167 -37.05 44.61 32.84
N ALA A 168 -36.30 44.90 31.76
CA ALA A 168 -36.16 43.96 30.66
C ALA A 168 -35.36 42.75 31.15
N THR A 169 -36.00 41.58 31.21
CA THR A 169 -35.29 40.31 31.41
C THR A 169 -34.90 39.77 30.04
N THR A 170 -33.62 39.49 29.80
CA THR A 170 -33.14 38.79 28.61
C THR A 170 -33.00 37.30 28.95
N PRO A 171 -33.93 36.42 28.58
CA PRO A 171 -33.81 35.01 28.89
C PRO A 171 -32.69 34.42 28.02
N GLY A 172 -31.70 33.77 28.64
CA GLY A 172 -30.78 32.90 27.91
C GLY A 172 -31.59 31.75 27.33
N THR A 173 -31.70 31.69 26.01
CA THR A 173 -32.33 30.59 25.28
C THR A 173 -31.24 29.82 24.55
N PRO A 174 -30.49 28.94 25.25
CA PRO A 174 -29.46 28.16 24.60
C PRO A 174 -30.10 27.34 23.47
N THR A 175 -29.46 27.31 22.31
CA THR A 175 -29.77 26.32 21.29
C THR A 175 -29.45 24.94 21.85
N SER A 176 -30.28 23.94 21.56
CA SER A 176 -29.95 22.56 21.93
C SER A 176 -28.68 22.10 21.20
N ALA A 177 -28.04 21.07 21.73
CA ALA A 177 -26.98 20.37 21.00
C ALA A 177 -27.55 19.67 19.76
N SER A 178 -26.76 19.63 18.69
CA SER A 178 -27.02 18.86 17.47
C SER A 178 -25.73 18.19 17.05
N GLY A 179 -25.83 17.01 16.43
CA GLY A 179 -24.70 16.09 16.26
C GLY A 179 -24.98 14.82 17.04
N SER A 180 -24.49 13.68 16.52
CA SER A 180 -24.64 12.39 17.20
C SER A 180 -23.38 11.97 17.95
N ASP A 181 -22.24 12.61 17.67
CA ASP A 181 -20.90 12.25 18.14
C ASP A 181 -20.53 10.77 17.93
N ASN A 182 -21.29 10.08 17.09
CA ASN A 182 -21.06 8.70 16.75
C ASN A 182 -19.97 8.60 15.67
N ALA A 183 -19.18 7.54 15.75
CA ALA A 183 -18.22 7.21 14.70
C ALA A 183 -18.96 6.96 13.38
N HIS A 184 -18.36 7.40 12.28
CA HIS A 184 -18.81 7.09 10.93
C HIS A 184 -17.72 6.31 10.17
N GLU A 185 -18.17 5.56 9.17
CA GLU A 185 -17.28 4.94 8.18
C GLU A 185 -16.49 6.03 7.45
N ASN A 186 -15.18 5.85 7.37
CA ASN A 186 -14.23 6.77 6.74
C ASN A 186 -13.54 6.14 5.53
N MET A 187 -13.73 4.83 5.30
CA MET A 187 -13.26 4.18 4.08
C MET A 187 -14.10 4.59 2.86
N PRO A 188 -13.47 4.88 1.72
CA PRO A 188 -14.18 5.00 0.45
C PRO A 188 -14.72 3.64 0.02
N ALA A 189 -15.66 3.61 -0.95
CA ALA A 189 -16.10 2.36 -1.55
C ALA A 189 -14.91 1.57 -2.11
N TYR A 190 -14.79 0.30 -1.74
CA TYR A 190 -13.58 -0.51 -2.01
C TYR A 190 -13.90 -1.92 -2.52
N LEU A 191 -12.89 -2.53 -3.15
CA LEU A 191 -12.83 -3.95 -3.46
C LEU A 191 -11.62 -4.52 -2.71
N ALA A 192 -11.88 -5.44 -1.77
CA ALA A 192 -10.81 -6.11 -1.04
C ALA A 192 -10.17 -7.20 -1.92
N LEU A 193 -8.84 -7.20 -1.96
CA LEU A 193 -8.00 -8.21 -2.59
C LEU A 193 -6.98 -8.67 -1.56
N VAL A 194 -6.47 -9.90 -1.70
CA VAL A 194 -5.38 -10.41 -0.87
C VAL A 194 -4.09 -9.73 -1.32
N LEU A 195 -3.31 -9.20 -0.39
CA LEU A 195 -1.98 -8.67 -0.68
C LEU A 195 -0.92 -9.65 -0.21
N ALA A 196 0.08 -9.87 -1.07
CA ALA A 196 1.19 -10.75 -0.75
C ALA A 196 2.50 -10.21 -1.30
N VAL A 197 3.60 -10.57 -0.64
CA VAL A 197 4.97 -10.26 -1.03
C VAL A 197 5.61 -11.47 -1.71
N TYR A 198 6.34 -11.25 -2.81
CA TYR A 198 7.06 -12.34 -3.45
C TYR A 198 8.30 -12.69 -2.65
N ALA A 199 8.41 -13.97 -2.27
CA ALA A 199 9.52 -14.51 -1.49
C ALA A 199 10.52 -15.32 -2.33
N GLY A 200 10.18 -15.64 -3.57
CA GLY A 200 11.08 -16.30 -4.53
C GLY A 200 11.30 -17.81 -4.29
N ARG A 201 10.76 -18.36 -3.21
CA ARG A 201 10.94 -19.77 -2.82
C ARG A 201 9.61 -20.39 -2.41
N VAL A 202 9.45 -21.68 -2.71
CA VAL A 202 8.29 -22.51 -2.34
C VAL A 202 8.69 -23.49 -1.25
#